data_AF-A0AAU6B983-F1
#
_entry.id   AF-A0AAU6B983-F1
#
_cell.length_a   1.000
_cell.length_b   1.000
_cell.length_c   1.000
_cell.angle_alpha   90.00
_cell.angle_beta   90.00
_cell.angle_gamma   90.00
#
_symmetry.space_group_name_H-M   'P 1'
#
loop_
_entity.id
_entity.type
_entity.pdbx_description
1 polymer ?
#
loop_
_entity_poly.entity_id
_entity_poly.type
_entity_poly.pdbx_seq_one_letter_code
_entity_poly.pdbx_strand_id
1 'polypeptide(L)'
;MTTHATTDIDATPLASSCPDCHVGIGRAHSEGCDVARCLATGLQRLGHDASCRCPRDVWTGRWPGEAECREFGWMLGPGLPDLNRLITTATWDPDVHRWTRPGHQNTTAEGAPR
;
A
#
# COMPACT_ATOMS: atom_id res chain seq x y z
N MET A 1 22.68 -9.63 32.80
CA MET A 1 21.44 -9.00 32.29
C MET A 1 21.49 -9.12 30.79
N THR A 2 20.86 -10.15 30.23
CA THR A 2 20.90 -10.41 28.78
C THR A 2 19.66 -9.75 28.20
N THR A 3 19.83 -8.61 27.56
CA THR A 3 18.77 -7.94 26.79
C THR A 3 18.38 -8.83 25.61
N HIS A 4 17.17 -9.38 25.65
CA HIS A 4 16.56 -9.99 24.49
C HIS A 4 16.23 -8.86 23.51
N ALA A 5 16.92 -8.84 22.36
CA ALA A 5 16.48 -8.05 21.23
C ALA A 5 15.09 -8.55 20.83
N THR A 6 14.10 -7.68 20.88
CA THR A 6 12.77 -7.92 20.31
C THR A 6 12.96 -8.04 18.80
N THR A 7 13.20 -9.25 18.32
CA THR A 7 13.21 -9.51 16.89
C THR A 7 11.79 -9.30 16.41
N ASP A 8 11.58 -8.25 15.64
CA ASP A 8 10.37 -8.06 14.85
C ASP A 8 10.35 -9.15 13.77
N ILE A 9 9.86 -10.33 14.14
CA ILE A 9 9.84 -11.53 13.27
C ILE A 9 8.83 -11.35 12.09
N ASP A 10 8.07 -10.27 12.07
CA ASP A 10 6.97 -10.04 11.11
C ASP A 10 7.21 -8.90 10.10
N ALA A 11 8.38 -8.26 10.13
CA ALA A 11 8.76 -7.29 9.11
C ALA A 11 9.31 -7.99 7.86
N THR A 12 8.46 -8.14 6.85
CA THR A 12 8.92 -8.48 5.49
C THR A 12 9.93 -7.41 5.05
N PRO A 13 11.17 -7.81 4.67
CA PRO A 13 12.18 -6.87 4.21
C PRO A 13 11.71 -6.19 2.92
N LEU A 14 12.11 -4.93 2.73
CA LEU A 14 11.82 -4.20 1.51
C LEU A 14 12.58 -4.83 0.32
N ALA A 15 11.88 -5.02 -0.79
CA ALA A 15 12.48 -5.43 -2.05
C ALA A 15 13.10 -4.21 -2.75
N SER A 16 14.41 -4.26 -3.01
CA SER A 16 15.17 -3.13 -3.56
C SER A 16 14.71 -2.69 -4.95
N SER A 17 14.04 -3.56 -5.69
CA SER A 17 13.51 -3.31 -7.03
C SER A 17 12.14 -3.97 -7.22
N CYS A 18 11.31 -3.35 -8.07
CA CYS A 18 10.04 -3.96 -8.48
C CYS A 18 10.31 -5.31 -9.18
N PRO A 19 9.60 -6.39 -8.83
CA PRO A 19 9.83 -7.72 -9.40
C PRO A 19 9.44 -7.84 -10.89
N ASP A 20 8.70 -6.87 -11.42
CA ASP A 20 8.25 -6.86 -12.81
C ASP A 20 9.07 -5.88 -13.65
N CYS A 21 8.98 -4.57 -13.37
CA CYS A 21 9.67 -3.56 -14.17
C CYS A 21 11.07 -3.16 -13.66
N HIS A 22 11.56 -3.79 -12.58
CA HIS A 22 12.93 -3.66 -12.04
C HIS A 22 13.37 -2.27 -11.57
N VAL A 23 12.46 -1.28 -11.54
CA VAL A 23 12.78 0.05 -11.03
C VAL A 23 13.08 0.00 -9.52
N GLY A 24 14.05 0.80 -9.07
CA GLY A 24 14.43 0.89 -7.67
C GLY A 24 13.42 1.64 -6.80
N ILE A 25 13.56 1.54 -5.47
CA ILE A 25 12.72 2.27 -4.52
C ILE A 25 12.76 3.78 -4.80
N GLY A 26 11.60 4.43 -4.74
CA GLY A 26 11.45 5.87 -5.02
C GLY A 26 11.40 6.21 -6.51
N ARG A 27 11.45 5.22 -7.41
CA ARG A 27 11.32 5.43 -8.85
C ARG A 27 9.92 5.05 -9.33
N ALA A 28 9.41 5.83 -10.28
CA ALA A 28 8.15 5.55 -10.94
C ALA A 28 8.23 4.23 -11.71
N HIS A 29 7.16 3.44 -11.66
CA HIS A 29 7.03 2.23 -12.47
C HIS A 29 7.04 2.55 -13.97
N SER A 30 7.58 1.63 -14.77
CA SER A 30 7.48 1.66 -16.24
C SER A 30 6.05 1.40 -16.70
N GLU A 31 5.71 1.91 -17.89
CA GLU A 31 4.42 1.59 -18.52
C GLU A 31 4.29 0.08 -18.76
N GLY A 32 3.08 -0.46 -18.55
CA GLY A 32 2.80 -1.89 -18.67
C GLY A 32 3.16 -2.74 -17.44
N CYS A 33 3.61 -2.12 -16.33
CA CYS A 33 3.97 -2.85 -15.12
C CYS A 33 2.73 -3.44 -14.40
N ASP A 34 2.78 -4.73 -14.07
CA ASP A 34 1.72 -5.48 -13.37
C ASP A 34 1.62 -5.13 -11.88
N VAL A 35 2.70 -4.60 -11.31
CA VAL A 35 2.75 -4.17 -9.91
C VAL A 35 2.18 -2.76 -9.73
N ALA A 36 2.30 -1.90 -10.75
CA ALA A 36 1.92 -0.50 -10.65
C ALA A 36 0.42 -0.31 -10.39
N ARG A 37 0.07 0.70 -9.59
CA ARG A 37 -1.32 1.07 -9.31
C ARG A 37 -1.77 2.34 -10.03
N CYS A 38 -3.06 2.37 -10.35
CA CYS A 38 -3.75 3.57 -10.75
C CYS A 38 -4.00 4.39 -9.48
N LEU A 39 -3.32 5.52 -9.33
CA LEU A 39 -3.40 6.32 -8.11
C LEU A 39 -4.78 6.99 -7.92
N ALA A 40 -5.62 7.03 -8.95
CA ALA A 40 -7.01 7.48 -8.83
C ALA A 40 -7.94 6.40 -8.23
N THR A 41 -7.62 5.11 -8.36
CA THR A 41 -8.54 4.02 -8.00
C THR A 41 -7.96 2.98 -7.05
N GLY A 42 -6.65 2.97 -6.85
CA GLY A 42 -5.92 1.95 -6.07
C GLY A 42 -5.79 0.60 -6.78
N LEU A 43 -6.46 0.40 -7.91
CA LEU A 43 -6.41 -0.85 -8.68
C LEU A 43 -5.15 -0.91 -9.54
N GLN A 44 -4.90 -2.05 -10.19
CA GLN A 44 -3.78 -2.20 -11.12
C GLN A 44 -3.82 -1.13 -12.21
N ARG A 45 -2.66 -0.55 -12.55
CA ARG A 45 -2.53 0.44 -13.62
C ARG A 45 -2.67 -0.20 -15.00
N LEU A 46 -2.22 -1.44 -15.16
CA LEU A 46 -2.46 -2.20 -16.38
C LEU A 46 -3.97 -2.31 -16.61
N GLY A 47 -4.43 -1.86 -17.79
CA GLY A 47 -5.86 -1.80 -18.11
C GLY A 47 -6.59 -0.58 -17.55
N HIS A 48 -5.88 0.42 -16.98
CA HIS A 48 -6.52 1.66 -16.56
C HIS A 48 -7.04 2.46 -17.77
N ASP A 49 -8.09 3.26 -17.54
CA ASP A 49 -8.76 4.04 -18.57
C ASP A 49 -7.81 5.02 -19.27
N ALA A 50 -7.85 5.11 -20.61
CA ALA A 50 -6.97 5.98 -21.40
C ALA A 50 -7.18 7.49 -21.13
N SER A 51 -8.33 7.87 -20.60
CA SER A 51 -8.64 9.23 -20.16
C SER A 51 -8.14 9.52 -18.73
N CYS A 52 -7.70 8.50 -17.97
CA CYS A 52 -7.17 8.68 -16.63
C CYS A 52 -5.89 9.55 -16.67
N ARG A 53 -5.85 10.58 -15.82
CA ARG A 53 -4.72 11.52 -15.70
C ARG A 53 -3.96 11.38 -14.37
N CYS A 54 -4.14 10.26 -13.67
CA CYS A 54 -3.46 10.04 -12.41
C CYS A 54 -1.92 9.99 -12.60
N PRO A 55 -1.14 10.44 -11.60
CA PRO A 55 0.31 10.35 -11.64
C PRO A 55 0.78 8.89 -11.73
N ARG A 56 2.08 8.71 -12.00
CA ARG A 56 2.69 7.38 -11.98
C ARG A 56 2.92 6.92 -10.55
N ASP A 57 2.56 5.68 -10.29
CA ASP A 57 2.88 4.99 -9.04
C ASP A 57 4.40 4.79 -8.91
N VAL A 58 4.87 4.78 -7.67
CA VAL A 58 6.29 4.72 -7.30
C VAL A 58 6.55 3.46 -6.50
N TRP A 59 7.62 2.74 -6.84
CA TRP A 59 8.01 1.56 -6.11
C TRP A 59 8.46 1.92 -4.68
N THR A 60 7.76 1.41 -3.67
CA THR A 60 8.07 1.66 -2.25
C THR A 60 8.93 0.57 -1.61
N GLY A 61 9.15 -0.53 -2.34
CA GLY A 61 9.80 -1.73 -1.81
C GLY A 61 8.84 -2.76 -1.22
N ARG A 62 7.51 -2.51 -1.25
CA ARG A 62 6.48 -3.44 -0.80
C ARG A 62 5.49 -3.76 -1.91
N TRP A 63 4.89 -4.95 -1.84
CA TRP A 63 3.75 -5.25 -2.71
C TRP A 63 2.60 -4.25 -2.41
N PRO A 64 1.91 -3.72 -3.44
CA PRO A 64 0.79 -2.81 -3.21
C PRO A 64 -0.28 -3.44 -2.32
N GLY A 65 -0.71 -2.72 -1.29
CA GLY A 65 -1.66 -3.19 -0.30
C GLY A 65 -1.07 -3.99 0.87
N GLU A 66 0.21 -4.38 0.82
CA GLU A 66 0.84 -5.11 1.93
C GLU A 66 0.89 -4.27 3.22
N ALA A 67 1.21 -2.98 3.10
CA ALA A 67 1.29 -2.07 4.25
C ALA A 67 -0.08 -1.95 4.94
N GLU A 68 -1.15 -1.72 4.18
CA GLU A 68 -2.50 -1.58 4.72
C GLU A 68 -3.02 -2.91 5.27
N CYS A 69 -2.77 -4.04 4.62
CA CYS A 69 -3.11 -5.36 5.19
C CYS A 69 -2.41 -5.60 6.53
N ARG A 70 -1.12 -5.24 6.64
CA ARG A 70 -0.38 -5.35 7.92
C ARG A 70 -1.00 -4.43 8.97
N GLU A 71 -1.26 -3.16 8.64
CA GLU A 71 -1.87 -2.19 9.56
C GLU A 71 -3.27 -2.61 10.03
N PHE A 72 -4.06 -3.26 9.15
CA PHE A 72 -5.42 -3.70 9.47
C PHE A 72 -5.47 -5.08 10.15
N GLY A 73 -4.34 -5.79 10.23
CA GLY A 73 -4.27 -7.17 10.69
C GLY A 73 -4.93 -8.16 9.73
N TRP A 74 -5.00 -7.84 8.43
CA TRP A 74 -5.59 -8.68 7.38
C TRP A 74 -4.50 -9.51 6.69
N MET A 75 -4.00 -10.50 7.43
CA MET A 75 -2.95 -11.41 6.97
C MET A 75 -3.49 -12.85 6.96
N LEU A 76 -3.21 -13.60 5.89
CA LEU A 76 -3.50 -15.04 5.80
C LEU A 76 -2.42 -15.88 6.52
N GLY A 77 -1.26 -15.28 6.75
CA GLY A 77 -0.11 -15.87 7.44
C GLY A 77 1.08 -14.90 7.43
N PRO A 78 2.24 -15.29 8.01
CA PRO A 78 3.42 -14.45 8.03
C PRO A 78 3.84 -14.01 6.62
N GLY A 79 3.88 -12.71 6.36
CA GLY A 79 4.22 -12.13 5.06
C GLY A 79 3.20 -12.38 3.93
N LEU A 80 1.99 -12.89 4.23
CA LEU A 80 0.94 -13.19 3.25
C LEU A 80 -0.26 -12.26 3.44
N PRO A 81 -0.29 -11.07 2.80
CA PRO A 81 -1.40 -10.13 2.93
C PRO A 81 -2.68 -10.64 2.26
N ASP A 82 -3.84 -10.45 2.90
CA ASP A 82 -5.15 -10.77 2.33
C ASP A 82 -5.63 -9.66 1.37
N LEU A 83 -4.99 -9.58 0.19
CA LEU A 83 -5.30 -8.57 -0.82
C LEU A 83 -6.73 -8.68 -1.36
N ASN A 84 -7.31 -9.89 -1.37
CA ASN A 84 -8.69 -10.10 -1.77
C ASN A 84 -9.63 -9.36 -0.82
N ARG A 85 -9.43 -9.52 0.49
CA ARG A 85 -10.19 -8.76 1.49
C ARG A 85 -9.93 -7.26 1.40
N LEU A 86 -8.68 -6.83 1.20
CA LEU A 86 -8.34 -5.42 1.05
C LEU A 86 -9.15 -4.77 -0.07
N ILE A 87 -9.09 -5.32 -1.28
CA ILE A 87 -9.72 -4.75 -2.48
C ILE A 87 -11.26 -4.77 -2.36
N THR A 88 -11.83 -5.77 -1.69
CA THR A 88 -13.30 -5.95 -1.61
C THR A 88 -13.94 -5.24 -0.42
N THR A 89 -13.16 -4.86 0.61
CA THR A 89 -13.72 -4.32 1.85
C THR A 89 -13.13 -2.98 2.29
N ALA A 90 -11.93 -2.60 1.84
CA ALA A 90 -11.36 -1.29 2.12
C ALA A 90 -11.84 -0.25 1.09
N THR A 91 -11.64 1.03 1.40
CA THR A 91 -11.92 2.15 0.50
C THR A 91 -10.62 2.81 0.09
N TRP A 92 -10.40 2.98 -1.21
CA TRP A 92 -9.25 3.74 -1.71
C TRP A 92 -9.44 5.23 -1.45
N ASP A 93 -8.42 5.86 -0.85
CA ASP A 93 -8.30 7.30 -0.70
C ASP A 93 -7.30 7.83 -1.76
N PRO A 94 -7.79 8.53 -2.81
CA PRO A 94 -6.93 9.04 -3.87
C PRO A 94 -6.12 10.28 -3.48
N ASP A 95 -6.43 10.95 -2.36
CA ASP A 95 -5.70 12.16 -1.94
C ASP A 95 -4.37 11.78 -1.27
N VAL A 96 -4.35 10.64 -0.55
CA VAL A 96 -3.14 10.13 0.12
C VAL A 96 -2.58 8.87 -0.53
N HIS A 97 -3.24 8.35 -1.58
CA HIS A 97 -2.89 7.13 -2.28
C HIS A 97 -2.76 5.90 -1.37
N ARG A 98 -3.76 5.68 -0.51
CA ARG A 98 -3.79 4.53 0.42
C ARG A 98 -5.18 3.92 0.54
N TRP A 99 -5.23 2.66 0.96
CA TRP A 99 -6.49 2.05 1.40
C TRP A 99 -6.82 2.47 2.83
N THR A 100 -8.10 2.71 3.10
CA THR A 100 -8.64 3.04 4.42
C THR A 100 -9.67 1.99 4.84
N ARG A 101 -9.70 1.66 6.13
CA ARG A 101 -10.65 0.68 6.67
C ARG A 101 -12.02 1.34 6.88
N PRO A 102 -13.14 0.68 6.52
CA PRO A 102 -14.47 1.19 6.84
C PRO A 102 -14.61 1.40 8.36
N GLY A 103 -15.02 2.60 8.76
CA GLY A 103 -15.23 2.97 10.16
C GLY A 103 -14.01 3.49 10.91
N HIS A 104 -12.82 3.55 10.28
CA HIS A 104 -11.70 4.31 10.84
C HIS A 104 -11.81 5.77 10.39
N GLN A 105 -12.64 6.53 11.12
CA GLN A 105 -12.59 7.98 11.02
C GLN A 105 -11.31 8.41 11.74
N ASN A 106 -10.38 9.07 11.03
CA ASN A 106 -9.33 9.81 11.72
C ASN A 106 -10.02 10.83 12.61
N THR A 107 -10.09 10.55 13.91
CA THR A 107 -10.39 11.58 14.90
C THR A 107 -9.18 12.50 14.95
N THR A 108 -9.08 13.42 13.99
CA THR A 108 -8.36 14.67 14.23
C THR A 108 -9.19 15.41 15.26
N ALA A 109 -8.83 15.25 16.53
CA ALA A 109 -9.46 15.94 17.64
C ALA A 109 -9.45 17.46 17.38
N GLU A 110 -10.60 18.07 17.60
CA GLU A 110 -10.87 19.51 17.56
C GLU A 110 -9.87 20.35 18.37
N GLY A 111 -9.44 21.46 17.80
CA GLY A 111 -9.02 22.65 18.54
C GLY A 111 -10.12 23.71 18.44
N ALA A 112 -10.83 23.90 19.55
CA ALA A 112 -12.07 24.66 19.74
C ALA A 112 -12.02 26.18 19.39
N PRO A 113 -13.18 26.82 19.10
CA PRO A 113 -13.32 28.27 19.07
C PRO A 113 -13.48 28.85 20.48
N ARG A 114 -12.94 30.06 20.69
CA ARG A 114 -13.36 31.00 21.75
C ARG A 114 -14.17 32.12 21.14
#